data_AF-F5LGF6-F1
#
_entry.id   AF-F5LGF6-F1
#
_cell.length_a   1.000
_cell.length_b   1.000
_cell.length_c   1.000
_cell.angle_alpha   90.00
_cell.angle_beta   90.00
_cell.angle_gamma   90.00
#
_symmetry.space_group_name_H-M   'P 1'
#
loop_
_entity.id
_entity.type
_entity.pdbx_description
1 polymer ?
#
loop_
_entity_poly.entity_id
_entity_poly.type
_entity_poly.pdbx_seq_one_letter_code
_entity_poly.pdbx_strand_id
1 'polypeptide(L)' 'MLNLQQHIELLRLELNTLADEHGICHPVVIEKSQQLDELLNEYMKGEFNNA' A
#
# COMPACT_ATOMS: atom_id res chain seq x y z
N MET A 1 -16.76 7.22 0.92
CA MET A 1 -15.86 6.65 -0.11
C MET A 1 -14.48 7.18 0.22
N LEU A 2 -13.53 6.31 0.60
CA LEU A 2 -12.15 6.76 0.83
C LEU A 2 -11.53 7.12 -0.51
N ASN A 3 -10.77 8.21 -0.56
CA ASN A 3 -9.98 8.50 -1.76
C ASN A 3 -8.75 7.58 -1.82
N LEU A 4 -8.13 7.48 -2.99
CA LEU A 4 -7.01 6.57 -3.24
C LEU A 4 -5.85 6.79 -2.25
N GLN A 5 -5.58 8.04 -1.89
CA GLN A 5 -4.55 8.42 -0.92
C GLN A 5 -4.86 7.88 0.50
N GLN A 6 -6.10 7.99 0.96
CA GLN A 6 -6.52 7.43 2.24
C GLN A 6 -6.41 5.90 2.26
N HIS A 7 -6.69 5.25 1.12
CA HIS A 7 -6.56 3.80 0.99
C HIS A 7 -5.08 3.35 1.10
N ILE A 8 -4.17 4.11 0.47
CA ILE A 8 -2.72 3.89 0.58
C ILE A 8 -2.24 3.99 2.03
N GLU A 9 -2.67 5.00 2.77
CA GLU A 9 -2.26 5.18 4.17
C GLU A 9 -2.79 4.07 5.10
N LEU A 10 -4.00 3.58 4.86
CA LEU A 10 -4.53 2.43 5.61
C LEU A 10 -3.72 1.16 5.36
N LEU A 11 -3.36 0.88 4.11
CA LEU A 11 -2.53 -0.27 3.76
C LEU A 11 -1.11 -0.16 4.30
N ARG A 12 -0.53 1.05 4.36
CA ARG A 12 0.75 1.29 5.03
C ARG A 12 0.70 0.94 6.52
N LEU A 13 -0.36 1.35 7.20
CA LEU A 13 -0.55 1.05 8.62
C LEU A 13 -0.70 -0.47 8.86
N GLU A 14 -1.51 -1.13 8.03
CA GLU A 14 -1.68 -2.59 8.08
C GLU A 14 -0.36 -3.32 7.83
N LEU A 15 0.39 -2.90 6.80
CA LEU A 15 1.68 -3.51 6.45
C LEU A 15 2.71 -3.37 7.57
N ASN A 16 2.80 -2.20 8.21
CA ASN A 16 3.68 -1.99 9.35
C ASN A 16 3.30 -2.88 10.54
N THR A 17 2.00 -2.99 10.82
CA THR A 17 1.50 -3.85 11.90
C THR A 17 1.86 -5.32 11.64
N LEU A 18 1.63 -5.81 10.41
CA LEU A 18 1.98 -7.17 10.03
C LEU A 18 3.49 -7.42 10.02
N ALA A 19 4.30 -6.42 9.65
CA ALA A 19 5.76 -6.52 9.68
C ALA A 19 6.29 -6.60 11.11
N ASP A 20 5.70 -5.85 12.05
CA ASP A 20 6.02 -5.91 13.47
C ASP A 20 5.62 -7.27 14.09
N GLU A 21 4.46 -7.81 13.69
CA GLU A 21 3.92 -9.07 14.22
C GLU A 21 4.60 -10.32 13.66
N HIS A 22 4.92 -10.33 12.36
CA HIS A 22 5.36 -11.54 11.64
C HIS A 22 6.76 -11.44 11.05
N GLY A 23 7.34 -10.24 10.98
CA GLY A 23 8.60 -9.95 10.30
C GLY A 23 8.41 -9.61 8.82
N ILE A 24 9.34 -8.79 8.30
CA ILE A 24 9.26 -8.20 6.95
C ILE A 24 9.23 -9.20 5.79
N CYS A 25 9.74 -10.43 5.99
CA CYS A 25 9.78 -11.46 4.96
C CYS A 25 8.61 -12.46 5.06
N HIS A 26 7.67 -12.27 5.99
CA HIS A 26 6.54 -13.17 6.10
C HIS A 26 5.66 -13.09 4.85
N PRO A 27 5.13 -14.21 4.32
CA PRO A 27 4.35 -14.21 3.07
C PRO A 27 3.20 -13.20 3.05
N VAL A 28 2.50 -13.02 4.18
CA VAL A 28 1.39 -12.07 4.30
C VAL A 28 1.85 -10.61 4.17
N VAL A 29 3.06 -10.28 4.66
CA VAL A 29 3.65 -8.95 4.58
C VAL A 29 4.08 -8.68 3.14
N ILE A 30 4.67 -9.67 2.47
CA ILE A 30 5.06 -9.57 1.06
C ILE A 30 3.83 -9.33 0.17
N GLU A 31 2.76 -10.10 0.36
CA GLU A 31 1.52 -9.94 -0.40
C GLU A 31 0.91 -8.55 -0.20
N LYS A 32 0.88 -8.06 1.05
CA LYS A 32 0.37 -6.72 1.35
C LYS A 32 1.25 -5.61 0.80
N SER A 33 2.58 -5.80 0.76
CA SER A 33 3.51 -4.87 0.13
C SER A 33 3.23 -4.75 -1.38
N GLN A 34 2.96 -5.87 -2.05
CA GLN A 34 2.63 -5.86 -3.49
C GLN A 34 1.32 -5.10 -3.77
N GLN A 35 0.29 -5.31 -2.94
CA GLN A 35 -0.96 -4.56 -3.05
C GLN A 35 -0.75 -3.04 -2.87
N LEU A 36 0.10 -2.65 -1.91
CA LEU A 36 0.46 -1.25 -1.71
C LEU A 36 1.20 -0.66 -2.92
N ASP A 37 2.13 -1.42 -3.51
CA ASP A 37 2.86 -0.99 -4.71
C ASP A 37 1.93 -0.78 -5.91
N GLU A 38 0.94 -1.65 -6.11
CA GLU A 38 -0.07 -1.49 -7.17
C GLU A 38 -0.86 -0.19 -7.01
N LEU A 39 -1.33 0.10 -5.80
CA LEU A 39 -2.09 1.32 -5.50
C LEU A 39 -1.25 2.59 -5.63
N LEU A 40 0.02 2.54 -5.22
CA LEU A 40 0.95 3.65 -5.42
C LEU A 40 1.16 3.93 -6.91
N ASN A 41 1.30 2.88 -7.72
CA ASN A 41 1.42 3.01 -9.17
C ASN A 41 0.15 3.62 -9.80
N GLU A 42 -1.04 3.22 -9.35
CA GLU A 42 -2.30 3.82 -9.79
C GLU A 42 -2.39 5.30 -9.41
N TYR A 43 -2.02 5.64 -8.17
CA TYR A 43 -1.99 7.02 -7.71
C TYR A 43 -1.02 7.87 -8.54
N MET A 44 0.19 7.39 -8.78
CA MET A 44 1.18 8.09 -9.62
C MET A 44 0.74 8.26 -11.07
N LYS A 45 0.06 7.26 -11.66
CA LYS A 45 -0.54 7.39 -13.00
C LYS A 45 -1.65 8.44 -13.02
N GLY A 46 -2.46 8.50 -11.97
CA GLY A 46 -3.48 9.53 -11.80
C GLY A 46 -2.88 10.94 -11.74
N GLU A 47 -1.83 11.13 -10.95
CA GLU A 47 -1.13 12.41 -10.82
C GLU A 47 -0.43 12.82 -12.13
N PHE A 48 0.22 11.89 -12.84
CA PHE A 48 0.89 12.17 -14.11
C PHE A 48 -0.06 12.58 -15.25
N ASN A 49 -1.28 12.01 -15.30
CA ASN A 49 -2.27 12.36 -16.32
C ASN A 49 -3.01 13.68 -16.04
N ASN A 50 -2.81 14.28 -14.86
CA ASN A 50 -3.37 15.58 -14.48
C ASN A 50 -2.32 16.71 -14.52
N ALA A 51 -1.08 16.41 -14.94
CA ALA A 51 0.01 17.36 -15.16
C ALA A 51 0.13 17.76 -16.65
#